data_AF-A0AAN2RCS5-F1
#
_entry.id   AF-A0AAN2RCS5-F1
#
_cell.length_a   1.000
_cell.length_b   1.000
_cell.length_c   1.000
_cell.angle_alpha   90.00
_cell.angle_beta   90.00
_cell.angle_gamma   90.00
#
_symmetry.space_group_name_H-M   'P 1'
#
loop_
_entity.id
_entity.type
_entity.pdbx_description
1 polymer ?
#
loop_
_entity_poly.entity_id
_entity_poly.type
_entity_poly.pdbx_seq_one_letter_code
_entity_poly.pdbx_strand_id
1 'polypeptide(L)'
;MAEQQNINQFGREELIDILQYLYVQGSQILYYKKEIPKLEGKYRQKRWGEINGAASKRCLTYAAIIATIFFLFSIFSSPSSGIGDIAFNLILMVPLFTFIFFFVLSFFGLGIPKGKKRAEFEKNIEDEIFNNQEINQMKQIQQSLTMDNIYNYYISLIPDNFANLTDFAGMLVLLQDFRATNFQEAANLWRTEQHQQSVMNQQKKMAEQLARSNAQISQLRDQAERLRKGQAHLEDAAARAAIQNARANEKLANMERYGVHATIR
;
A
#
# COMPACT_ATOMS: atom_id res chain seq x y z
N MET A 1 34.81 3.96 -41.42
CA MET A 1 34.20 4.22 -40.11
C MET A 1 33.80 5.68 -40.12
N ALA A 2 32.50 5.97 -40.19
CA ALA A 2 32.03 7.36 -40.13
C ALA A 2 32.25 7.88 -38.70
N GLU A 3 32.87 9.05 -38.56
CA GLU A 3 32.90 9.79 -37.30
C GLU A 3 31.45 9.95 -36.83
N GLN A 4 31.11 9.34 -35.70
CA GLN A 4 29.83 9.54 -35.06
C GLN A 4 29.79 11.01 -34.61
N GLN A 5 28.92 11.81 -35.24
CA GLN A 5 28.76 13.21 -34.88
C GLN A 5 28.49 13.33 -33.37
N ASN A 6 29.16 14.26 -32.71
CA ASN A 6 29.00 14.46 -31.27
C ASN A 6 27.88 15.48 -31.04
N ILE A 7 27.00 15.25 -30.06
CA ILE A 7 25.93 16.20 -29.69
C ILE A 7 26.45 17.62 -29.41
N ASN A 8 27.71 17.78 -29.03
CA ASN A 8 28.34 19.10 -28.82
C ASN A 8 28.55 19.91 -30.12
N GLN A 9 28.31 19.33 -31.30
CA GLN A 9 28.42 20.03 -32.57
C GLN A 9 27.20 20.93 -32.86
N PHE A 10 26.07 20.69 -32.19
CA PHE A 10 24.85 21.46 -32.37
C PHE A 10 24.91 22.78 -31.59
N GLY A 11 24.40 23.84 -32.19
CA GLY A 11 24.22 25.13 -31.51
C GLY A 11 23.11 25.07 -30.46
N ARG A 12 23.05 26.07 -29.58
CA ARG A 12 22.04 26.13 -28.50
C ARG A 12 20.60 25.93 -28.99
N GLU A 13 20.21 26.64 -30.04
CA GLU A 13 18.83 26.56 -30.58
C GLU A 13 18.52 25.16 -31.11
N GLU A 14 19.46 24.58 -31.87
CA GLU A 14 19.33 23.21 -32.37
C GLU A 14 19.27 22.19 -31.21
N LEU A 15 20.05 22.40 -30.15
CA LEU A 15 19.99 21.58 -28.95
C LEU A 15 18.65 21.69 -28.22
N ILE A 16 18.05 22.87 -28.16
CA ILE A 16 16.71 23.05 -27.60
C ILE A 16 15.70 22.24 -28.41
N ASP A 17 15.72 22.36 -29.73
CA ASP A 17 14.81 21.62 -30.62
C ASP A 17 15.00 20.11 -30.49
N ILE A 18 16.25 19.64 -30.49
CA ILE A 18 16.59 18.22 -30.34
C ILE A 18 16.12 17.69 -28.97
N LEU A 19 16.47 18.37 -27.87
CA LEU A 19 16.08 17.94 -26.53
C LEU A 19 14.57 18.02 -26.32
N GLN A 20 13.89 19.01 -26.90
CA GLN A 20 12.44 19.13 -26.85
C GLN A 20 11.79 17.97 -27.59
N TYR A 21 12.25 17.66 -28.80
CA TYR A 21 11.76 16.54 -29.58
C TYR A 21 11.99 15.20 -28.86
N LEU A 22 13.20 14.96 -28.34
CA LEU A 22 13.52 13.77 -27.55
C LEU A 22 12.66 13.66 -26.28
N TYR A 23 12.42 14.77 -25.59
CA TYR A 23 11.58 14.81 -24.40
C TYR A 23 10.13 14.46 -24.73
N VAL A 24 9.55 15.08 -25.76
CA VAL A 24 8.16 14.82 -26.19
C VAL A 24 8.00 13.37 -26.62
N GLN A 25 8.85 12.90 -27.54
CA GLN A 25 8.80 11.53 -28.06
C GLN A 25 9.03 10.49 -26.96
N GLY A 26 10.07 10.66 -26.16
CA GLY A 26 10.38 9.77 -25.05
C GLY A 26 9.27 9.74 -23.99
N SER A 27 8.61 10.88 -23.72
CA SER A 27 7.46 10.94 -22.80
C SER A 27 6.27 10.13 -23.30
N GLN A 28 5.98 10.20 -24.61
CA GLN A 28 4.91 9.41 -25.24
C GLN A 28 5.25 7.92 -25.21
N ILE A 29 6.48 7.54 -25.53
CA ILE A 29 6.94 6.15 -25.45
C ILE A 29 6.76 5.59 -24.03
N LEU A 30 7.16 6.34 -23.00
CA LEU A 30 6.97 5.94 -21.61
C LEU A 30 5.50 5.89 -21.19
N TYR A 31 4.67 6.82 -21.69
CA TYR A 31 3.24 6.81 -21.46
C TYR A 31 2.61 5.52 -21.98
N TYR A 32 2.82 5.18 -23.26
CA TYR A 32 2.27 3.97 -23.85
C TYR A 32 2.83 2.69 -23.20
N LYS A 33 4.13 2.67 -22.86
CA LYS A 33 4.75 1.55 -22.14
C LYS A 33 4.11 1.26 -20.78
N LYS A 34 3.53 2.28 -20.12
CA LYS A 34 2.81 2.13 -18.85
C LYS A 34 1.33 1.88 -19.02
N GLU A 35 0.68 2.58 -19.95
CA GLU A 35 -0.78 2.55 -20.09
C GLU A 35 -1.27 1.27 -20.78
N ILE A 36 -0.51 0.71 -21.73
CA ILE A 36 -0.88 -0.55 -22.40
C ILE A 36 -1.01 -1.71 -21.39
N PRO A 37 0.01 -2.06 -20.57
CA PRO A 37 -0.13 -3.14 -19.58
C PRO A 37 -1.22 -2.88 -18.55
N LYS A 38 -1.43 -1.61 -18.17
CA LYS A 38 -2.47 -1.21 -17.22
C LYS A 38 -3.87 -1.42 -17.81
N LEU A 39 -4.08 -1.08 -19.08
CA LEU A 39 -5.34 -1.31 -19.77
C LEU A 39 -5.60 -2.81 -19.97
N GLU A 40 -4.60 -3.57 -20.40
CA GLU A 40 -4.69 -5.03 -20.48
C GLU A 40 -5.01 -5.65 -19.10
N GLY A 41 -4.38 -5.15 -18.04
CA GLY A 41 -4.63 -5.56 -16.66
C GLY A 41 -6.07 -5.29 -16.22
N LYS A 42 -6.61 -4.10 -16.52
CA LYS A 42 -8.02 -3.76 -16.28
C LYS A 42 -8.97 -4.68 -17.04
N TYR A 43 -8.68 -4.99 -18.32
CA TYR A 43 -9.46 -5.92 -19.12
C TYR A 43 -9.44 -7.33 -18.52
N ARG A 44 -8.26 -7.85 -18.19
CA ARG A 44 -8.11 -9.14 -17.49
C ARG A 44 -8.89 -9.15 -16.19
N GLN A 45 -8.74 -8.12 -15.36
CA GLN A 45 -9.44 -8.03 -14.07
C GLN A 45 -10.96 -8.00 -14.26
N LYS A 46 -11.48 -7.26 -15.24
CA LYS A 46 -12.90 -7.21 -15.55
C LYS A 46 -13.44 -8.59 -15.94
N ARG A 47 -12.75 -9.29 -16.85
CA ARG A 47 -13.13 -10.65 -17.28
C ARG A 47 -13.09 -11.67 -16.15
N TRP A 48 -12.06 -11.61 -15.31
CA TRP A 48 -12.00 -12.43 -14.09
C TRP A 48 -13.10 -12.07 -13.09
N GLY A 49 -13.45 -10.79 -12.96
CA GLY A 49 -14.55 -10.31 -12.14
C GLY A 49 -15.92 -10.81 -12.63
N GLU A 50 -16.16 -10.84 -13.94
CA GLU A 50 -17.38 -11.40 -14.55
C GLU A 50 -17.53 -12.90 -14.24
N ILE A 51 -16.44 -13.67 -14.34
CA ILE A 51 -16.43 -15.08 -13.96
C ILE A 51 -16.67 -15.26 -12.46
N ASN A 52 -15.96 -14.53 -11.62
CA ASN A 52 -16.08 -14.65 -10.17
C ASN A 52 -17.48 -14.23 -9.70
N GLY A 53 -18.05 -13.20 -10.30
CA GLY A 53 -19.43 -12.76 -10.06
C GLY A 53 -20.47 -13.79 -10.51
N ALA A 54 -20.29 -14.39 -11.69
CA ALA A 54 -21.16 -15.47 -12.18
C ALA A 54 -21.05 -16.73 -11.29
N ALA A 55 -19.84 -17.08 -10.86
CA ALA A 55 -19.59 -18.18 -9.93
C ALA A 55 -20.26 -17.92 -8.57
N SER A 56 -20.12 -16.71 -8.03
CA SER A 56 -20.75 -16.30 -6.78
C SER A 56 -22.29 -16.36 -6.85
N LYS A 57 -22.90 -15.95 -7.98
CA LYS A 57 -24.35 -16.05 -8.18
C LYS A 57 -24.81 -17.51 -8.23
N ARG A 58 -24.09 -18.37 -8.95
CA ARG A 58 -24.38 -19.82 -9.01
C ARG A 58 -24.27 -20.47 -7.63
N CYS A 59 -23.23 -20.13 -6.88
CA CYS A 59 -23.02 -20.56 -5.50
C CYS A 59 -24.23 -20.23 -4.61
N LEU A 60 -24.72 -18.99 -4.65
CA LEU A 60 -25.92 -18.56 -3.93
C LEU A 60 -27.18 -19.33 -4.37
N THR A 61 -27.36 -19.58 -5.68
CA THR A 61 -28.49 -20.36 -6.19
C THR A 61 -28.46 -21.80 -5.69
N TYR A 62 -27.31 -22.47 -5.74
CA TYR A 62 -27.17 -23.84 -5.22
C TYR A 62 -27.38 -23.89 -3.71
N ALA A 63 -26.88 -22.90 -2.97
CA ALA A 63 -27.14 -22.77 -1.55
C ALA A 63 -28.64 -22.66 -1.24
N ALA A 64 -29.37 -21.86 -2.01
CA ALA A 64 -30.83 -21.72 -1.88
C ALA A 64 -31.59 -23.01 -2.24
N ILE A 65 -31.15 -23.75 -3.26
CA ILE A 65 -31.75 -25.05 -3.63
C ILE A 65 -31.53 -26.07 -2.50
N ILE A 66 -30.30 -26.18 -1.98
CA ILE A 66 -29.97 -27.11 -0.89
C ILE A 66 -30.76 -26.75 0.38
N ALA A 67 -30.86 -25.46 0.71
CA ALA A 67 -31.67 -25.01 1.85
C ALA A 67 -33.16 -25.36 1.67
N THR A 68 -33.71 -25.20 0.46
CA THR A 68 -35.09 -25.59 0.15
C THR A 68 -35.31 -27.11 0.29
N ILE A 69 -34.38 -27.94 -0.22
CA ILE A 69 -34.45 -29.40 -0.09
C ILE A 69 -34.38 -29.80 1.38
N PHE A 70 -33.49 -29.19 2.16
CA PHE A 70 -33.37 -29.43 3.60
C PHE A 70 -34.67 -29.07 4.35
N PHE A 71 -35.27 -27.92 4.02
CA PHE A 71 -36.52 -27.47 4.61
C PHE A 71 -37.67 -28.45 4.30
N LEU A 72 -37.81 -28.89 3.05
CA LEU A 72 -38.83 -29.87 2.65
C LEU A 72 -38.59 -31.23 3.32
N PHE A 73 -37.36 -31.72 3.35
CA PHE A 73 -37.04 -33.01 3.99
C PHE A 73 -37.37 -33.01 5.48
N SER A 74 -37.10 -31.90 6.18
CA SER A 74 -37.41 -31.73 7.61
C SER A 74 -38.92 -31.81 7.91
N ILE A 75 -39.77 -31.35 6.97
CA ILE A 75 -41.23 -31.42 7.09
C ILE A 75 -41.75 -32.85 6.89
N PHE A 76 -41.19 -33.61 5.93
CA PHE A 76 -41.68 -34.95 5.58
C PHE A 76 -41.11 -36.09 6.43
N SER A 77 -39.95 -35.91 7.07
CA SER A 77 -39.27 -36.96 7.86
C SER A 77 -39.66 -37.00 9.33
N SER A 78 -40.80 -36.39 9.71
CA SER A 78 -41.38 -36.45 11.06
C SER A 78 -42.70 -37.23 11.06
N PRO A 79 -42.70 -38.59 11.13
CA PRO A 79 -43.94 -39.37 11.18
C PRO A 79 -44.58 -39.43 12.57
N SER A 80 -43.91 -38.95 13.63
CA SER A 80 -44.36 -39.09 15.01
C SER A 80 -44.24 -37.80 15.81
N SER A 81 -45.34 -37.41 16.42
CA SER A 81 -45.55 -36.22 17.24
C SER A 81 -44.76 -36.25 18.55
N GLY A 82 -43.53 -35.72 18.55
CA GLY A 82 -42.75 -35.47 19.76
C GLY A 82 -41.59 -34.50 19.53
N ILE A 83 -41.48 -33.47 20.38
CA ILE A 83 -40.43 -32.43 20.30
C ILE A 83 -39.01 -33.05 20.40
N GLY A 84 -38.88 -34.23 21.02
CA GLY A 84 -37.62 -34.97 21.16
C GLY A 84 -37.09 -35.62 19.86
N ASP A 85 -37.96 -36.11 18.98
CA ASP A 85 -37.55 -36.73 17.71
C ASP A 85 -37.02 -35.70 16.71
N ILE A 86 -37.58 -34.49 16.74
CA ILE A 86 -37.14 -33.36 15.91
C ILE A 86 -35.70 -32.94 16.30
N ALA A 87 -35.40 -32.90 17.60
CA ALA A 87 -34.07 -32.52 18.09
C ALA A 87 -32.99 -33.56 17.74
N PHE A 88 -33.30 -34.87 17.84
CA PHE A 88 -32.36 -35.94 17.51
C PHE A 88 -32.05 -36.01 16.00
N ASN A 89 -33.07 -35.81 15.15
CA ASN A 89 -32.87 -35.70 13.70
C ASN A 89 -32.05 -34.46 13.32
N LEU A 90 -32.24 -33.31 13.98
CA LEU A 90 -31.45 -32.10 13.74
C LEU A 90 -29.96 -32.31 14.04
N ILE A 91 -29.62 -33.00 15.14
CA ILE A 91 -28.23 -33.24 15.56
C ILE A 91 -27.48 -34.15 14.57
N LEU A 92 -28.13 -35.17 14.00
CA LEU A 92 -27.50 -36.09 13.05
C LEU A 92 -27.52 -35.57 11.60
N MET A 93 -28.57 -34.85 11.20
CA MET A 93 -28.71 -34.36 9.81
C MET A 93 -27.92 -33.08 9.55
N VAL A 94 -27.77 -32.16 10.52
CA VAL A 94 -27.02 -30.91 10.32
C VAL A 94 -25.55 -31.15 9.92
N PRO A 95 -24.79 -32.08 10.54
CA PRO A 95 -23.42 -32.40 10.12
C PRO A 95 -23.36 -32.97 8.69
N LEU A 96 -24.31 -33.84 8.33
CA LEU A 96 -24.35 -34.47 7.03
C LEU A 96 -24.72 -33.46 5.93
N PHE A 97 -25.67 -32.57 6.21
CA PHE A 97 -26.07 -31.50 5.31
C PHE A 97 -25.03 -30.41 5.18
N THR A 98 -24.36 -30.01 6.28
CA THR A 98 -23.22 -29.10 6.19
C THR A 98 -22.10 -29.72 5.37
N PHE A 99 -21.81 -31.02 5.54
CA PHE A 99 -20.84 -31.73 4.70
C PHE A 99 -21.24 -31.74 3.21
N ILE A 100 -22.48 -32.10 2.87
CA ILE A 100 -22.98 -32.08 1.49
C ILE A 100 -22.95 -30.66 0.91
N PHE A 101 -23.32 -29.66 1.71
CA PHE A 101 -23.27 -28.25 1.34
C PHE A 101 -21.84 -27.82 1.02
N PHE A 102 -20.88 -28.08 1.90
CA PHE A 102 -19.47 -27.77 1.66
C PHE A 102 -18.89 -28.58 0.49
N PHE A 103 -19.34 -29.83 0.30
CA PHE A 103 -18.93 -30.68 -0.81
C PHE A 103 -19.43 -30.13 -2.16
N VAL A 104 -20.71 -29.77 -2.25
CA VAL A 104 -21.31 -29.16 -3.46
C VAL A 104 -20.71 -27.78 -3.72
N LEU A 105 -20.46 -26.97 -2.70
CA LEU A 105 -19.76 -25.69 -2.86
C LEU A 105 -18.33 -25.87 -3.39
N SER A 106 -17.62 -26.89 -2.90
CA SER A 106 -16.24 -27.16 -3.32
C SER A 106 -16.14 -27.70 -4.75
N PHE A 107 -17.11 -28.52 -5.19
CA PHE A 107 -17.12 -29.15 -6.52
C PHE A 107 -17.86 -28.33 -7.59
N PHE A 108 -18.99 -27.71 -7.25
CA PHE A 108 -19.87 -26.98 -8.19
C PHE A 108 -19.87 -25.46 -7.97
N GLY A 109 -19.60 -24.98 -6.75
CA GLY A 109 -19.71 -23.57 -6.36
C GLY A 109 -18.58 -22.67 -6.87
N LEU A 110 -17.39 -23.23 -7.10
CA LEU A 110 -16.29 -22.46 -7.67
C LEU A 110 -16.30 -22.61 -9.19
N GLY A 111 -17.20 -21.88 -9.85
CA GLY A 111 -17.20 -21.66 -11.31
C GLY A 111 -15.96 -20.93 -11.85
N ILE A 112 -14.88 -20.90 -11.06
CA ILE A 112 -13.56 -20.45 -11.43
C ILE A 112 -12.97 -21.56 -12.30
N PRO A 113 -12.61 -21.28 -13.57
CA PRO A 113 -11.98 -22.28 -14.42
C PRO A 113 -10.69 -22.76 -13.74
N LYS A 114 -10.52 -24.08 -13.62
CA LYS A 114 -9.35 -24.74 -13.03
C LYS A 114 -8.59 -25.52 -14.11
N GLY A 115 -7.27 -25.63 -13.96
CA GLY A 115 -6.42 -26.43 -14.86
C GLY A 115 -6.58 -26.01 -16.33
N LYS A 116 -6.90 -26.97 -17.20
CA LYS A 116 -7.02 -26.74 -18.66
C LYS A 116 -8.04 -25.67 -19.04
N LYS A 117 -9.18 -25.62 -18.35
CA LYS A 117 -10.22 -24.60 -18.60
C LYS A 117 -9.75 -23.19 -18.24
N ARG A 118 -8.80 -23.07 -17.31
CA ARG A 118 -8.19 -21.78 -16.95
C ARG A 118 -7.28 -21.29 -18.06
N ALA A 119 -6.42 -22.17 -18.57
CA ALA A 119 -5.52 -21.84 -19.66
C ALA A 119 -6.31 -21.45 -20.93
N GLU A 120 -7.38 -22.16 -21.25
CA GLU A 120 -8.26 -21.81 -22.37
C GLU A 120 -8.96 -20.46 -22.17
N PHE A 121 -9.40 -20.16 -20.94
CA PHE A 121 -9.98 -18.86 -20.62
C PHE A 121 -8.96 -17.72 -20.68
N GLU A 122 -7.76 -17.92 -20.14
CA GLU A 122 -6.66 -16.96 -20.23
C GLU A 122 -6.28 -16.70 -21.69
N LYS A 123 -6.21 -17.75 -22.53
CA LYS A 123 -6.00 -17.62 -23.97
C LYS A 123 -7.12 -16.83 -24.65
N ASN A 124 -8.38 -17.09 -24.33
CA ASN A 124 -9.50 -16.32 -24.90
C ASN A 124 -9.43 -14.84 -24.49
N ILE A 125 -9.03 -14.53 -23.26
CA ILE A 125 -8.81 -13.14 -22.84
C ILE A 125 -7.64 -12.52 -23.62
N GLU A 126 -6.55 -13.26 -23.83
CA GLU A 126 -5.43 -12.80 -24.65
C GLU A 126 -5.85 -12.53 -26.08
N ASP A 127 -6.64 -13.41 -26.70
CA ASP A 127 -7.18 -13.22 -28.05
C ASP A 127 -8.12 -12.00 -28.12
N GLU A 128 -8.97 -11.78 -27.10
CA GLU A 128 -9.81 -10.58 -27.03
C GLU A 128 -9.00 -9.30 -26.85
N ILE A 129 -7.95 -9.32 -26.02
CA ILE A 129 -7.02 -8.21 -25.84
C ILE A 129 -6.27 -7.94 -27.14
N PHE A 130 -5.86 -8.99 -27.84
CA PHE A 130 -5.18 -8.90 -29.13
C PHE A 130 -6.10 -8.37 -30.23
N ASN A 131 -7.41 -8.61 -30.14
CA ASN A 131 -8.38 -8.06 -31.10
C ASN A 131 -8.94 -6.69 -30.67
N ASN A 132 -8.55 -6.18 -29.51
CA ASN A 132 -9.01 -4.90 -29.02
C ASN A 132 -8.39 -3.75 -29.83
N GLN A 133 -9.25 -2.98 -30.51
CA GLN A 133 -8.82 -1.89 -31.40
C GLN A 133 -8.03 -0.81 -30.65
N GLU A 134 -8.44 -0.41 -29.45
CA GLU A 134 -7.78 0.63 -28.67
C GLU A 134 -6.36 0.18 -28.26
N ILE A 135 -6.23 -1.03 -27.71
CA ILE A 135 -4.93 -1.58 -27.31
C ILE A 135 -4.01 -1.75 -28.52
N ASN A 136 -4.54 -2.20 -29.66
CA ASN A 136 -3.76 -2.36 -30.88
C ASN A 136 -3.30 -1.03 -31.46
N GLN A 137 -4.18 -0.02 -31.49
CA GLN A 137 -3.80 1.33 -31.91
C GLN A 137 -2.69 1.90 -31.02
N MET A 138 -2.79 1.73 -29.70
CA MET A 138 -1.74 2.15 -28.77
C MET A 138 -0.42 1.41 -29.00
N LYS A 139 -0.46 0.09 -29.26
CA LYS A 139 0.73 -0.71 -29.58
C LYS A 139 1.37 -0.27 -30.90
N GLN A 140 0.56 0.01 -31.92
CA GLN A 140 1.04 0.51 -33.21
C GLN A 140 1.70 1.88 -33.07
N ILE A 141 1.08 2.80 -32.34
CA ILE A 141 1.65 4.13 -32.05
C ILE A 141 2.96 3.95 -31.26
N GLN A 142 2.97 3.14 -30.20
CA GLN A 142 4.19 2.87 -29.44
C GLN A 142 5.30 2.35 -30.36
N GLN A 143 4.98 1.39 -31.23
CA GLN A 143 5.94 0.81 -32.17
C GLN A 143 6.46 1.86 -33.15
N SER A 144 5.59 2.69 -33.74
CA SER A 144 6.01 3.75 -34.66
C SER A 144 6.90 4.78 -33.98
N LEU A 145 6.62 5.14 -32.72
CA LEU A 145 7.46 6.07 -31.95
C LEU A 145 8.83 5.44 -31.64
N THR A 146 8.88 4.16 -31.28
CA THR A 146 10.16 3.46 -31.01
C THR A 146 10.98 3.19 -32.27
N MET A 147 10.33 3.06 -33.43
CA MET A 147 10.98 2.86 -34.72
C MET A 147 11.28 4.17 -35.45
N ASP A 148 10.99 5.33 -34.83
CA ASP A 148 11.26 6.62 -35.45
C ASP A 148 12.78 6.81 -35.63
N ASN A 149 13.20 6.89 -36.89
CA ASN A 149 14.59 7.04 -37.26
C ASN A 149 15.20 8.34 -36.74
N ILE A 150 14.43 9.42 -36.66
CA ILE A 150 14.91 10.73 -36.19
C ILE A 150 15.15 10.67 -34.69
N TYR A 151 14.21 10.10 -33.94
CA TYR A 151 14.38 9.85 -32.51
C TYR A 151 15.60 8.97 -32.23
N ASN A 152 15.71 7.84 -32.91
CA ASN A 152 16.82 6.89 -32.74
C ASN A 152 18.17 7.50 -33.15
N TYR A 153 18.17 8.38 -34.15
CA TYR A 153 19.37 9.14 -34.51
C TYR A 153 19.79 10.07 -33.36
N TYR A 154 18.92 10.99 -32.93
CA TYR A 154 19.30 11.98 -31.92
C TYR A 154 19.61 11.37 -30.55
N ILE A 155 18.86 10.35 -30.12
CA ILE A 155 19.14 9.68 -28.85
C ILE A 155 20.51 9.01 -28.85
N SER A 156 20.98 8.52 -30.01
CA SER A 156 22.30 7.90 -30.15
C SER A 156 23.47 8.88 -30.03
N LEU A 157 23.21 10.17 -30.20
CA LEU A 157 24.22 11.23 -30.05
C LEU A 157 24.37 11.64 -28.57
N ILE A 158 23.36 11.34 -27.74
CA ILE A 158 23.35 11.67 -26.32
C ILE A 158 24.13 10.59 -25.54
N PRO A 159 25.04 10.98 -24.63
CA PRO A 159 25.69 10.04 -23.73
C PRO A 159 24.69 9.30 -22.84
N ASP A 160 24.88 7.99 -22.66
CA ASP A 160 23.95 7.11 -21.93
C ASP A 160 23.57 7.60 -20.52
N ASN A 161 24.51 8.23 -19.82
CA ASN A 161 24.27 8.78 -18.49
C ASN A 161 23.25 9.91 -18.48
N PHE A 162 23.08 10.63 -19.59
CA PHE A 162 22.12 11.73 -19.76
C PHE A 162 20.90 11.35 -20.63
N ALA A 163 20.82 10.11 -21.12
CA ALA A 163 19.74 9.64 -21.99
C ALA A 163 18.44 9.30 -21.23
N ASN A 164 17.94 10.24 -20.42
CA ASN A 164 16.67 10.11 -19.71
C ASN A 164 15.86 11.41 -19.71
N LEU A 165 14.54 11.29 -19.56
CA LEU A 165 13.61 12.42 -19.67
C LEU A 165 13.85 13.53 -18.65
N THR A 166 14.25 13.18 -17.43
CA THR A 166 14.50 14.16 -16.38
C THR A 166 15.70 15.02 -16.73
N ASP A 167 16.74 14.40 -17.28
CA ASP A 167 17.92 15.12 -17.75
C ASP A 167 17.62 15.97 -18.98
N PHE A 168 16.81 15.49 -19.93
CA PHE A 168 16.37 16.32 -21.07
C PHE A 168 15.61 17.56 -20.61
N ALA A 169 14.65 17.41 -19.70
CA ALA A 169 13.89 18.54 -19.17
C ALA A 169 14.79 19.54 -18.44
N GLY A 170 15.70 19.06 -17.59
CA GLY A 170 16.63 19.92 -16.85
C GLY A 170 17.56 20.69 -17.77
N MET A 171 18.20 20.00 -18.72
CA MET A 171 19.11 20.64 -19.68
C MET A 171 18.38 21.60 -20.62
N LEU A 172 17.14 21.28 -21.03
CA LEU A 172 16.32 22.17 -21.86
C LEU A 172 16.03 23.50 -21.16
N VAL A 173 15.69 23.47 -19.86
CA VAL A 173 15.52 24.71 -19.07
C VAL A 173 16.81 25.52 -19.01
N LEU A 174 17.96 24.87 -18.75
CA LEU A 174 19.25 25.56 -18.70
C LEU A 174 19.63 26.23 -20.02
N LEU A 175 19.32 25.60 -21.15
CA LEU A 175 19.56 26.15 -22.48
C LEU A 175 18.57 27.28 -22.79
N GLN A 176 17.29 27.13 -22.47
CA GLN A 176 16.26 28.17 -22.66
C GLN A 176 16.50 29.41 -21.81
N ASP A 177 17.02 29.25 -20.60
CA ASP A 177 17.35 30.33 -19.68
C ASP A 177 18.72 30.97 -19.98
N PHE A 178 19.37 30.60 -21.09
CA PHE A 178 20.70 31.09 -21.48
C PHE A 178 21.80 30.79 -20.45
N ARG A 179 21.57 29.85 -19.54
CA ARG A 179 22.53 29.43 -18.51
C ARG A 179 23.58 28.48 -19.07
N ALA A 180 23.30 27.88 -20.23
CA ALA A 180 24.23 27.07 -20.99
C ALA A 180 24.14 27.41 -22.48
N THR A 181 25.25 27.20 -23.20
CA THR A 181 25.37 27.48 -24.64
C THR A 181 25.55 26.23 -25.49
N ASN A 182 25.97 25.12 -24.87
CA ASN A 182 26.21 23.84 -25.51
C ASN A 182 25.79 22.69 -24.58
N PHE A 183 25.75 21.47 -25.13
CA PHE A 183 25.28 20.30 -24.40
C PHE A 183 26.17 19.97 -23.18
N GLN A 184 27.50 20.01 -23.33
CA GLN A 184 28.42 19.70 -22.23
C GLN A 184 28.27 20.66 -21.04
N GLU A 185 28.10 21.96 -21.31
CA GLU A 185 27.86 22.97 -20.29
C GLU A 185 26.52 22.73 -19.57
N ALA A 186 25.44 22.50 -20.33
CA ALA A 186 24.13 22.20 -19.78
C ALA A 186 24.16 20.92 -18.92
N ALA A 187 24.83 19.87 -19.41
CA ALA A 187 24.99 18.60 -18.72
C ALA A 187 25.76 18.75 -17.39
N ASN A 188 26.87 19.49 -17.38
CA ASN A 188 27.66 19.72 -16.17
C ASN A 188 26.91 20.57 -15.13
N LEU A 189 26.25 21.64 -15.59
CA LEU A 189 25.44 22.50 -14.72
C LEU A 189 24.28 21.71 -14.13
N TRP A 190 23.57 20.92 -14.94
CA TRP A 190 22.46 20.10 -14.49
C TRP A 190 22.89 19.09 -13.41
N ARG A 191 24.04 18.43 -13.56
CA ARG A 191 24.57 17.53 -12.52
C ARG A 191 24.89 18.25 -11.23
N THR A 192 25.41 19.47 -11.34
CA THR A 192 25.69 20.31 -10.18
C THR A 192 24.40 20.67 -9.45
N GLU A 193 23.34 21.06 -10.17
CA GLU A 193 22.03 21.34 -9.59
C GLU A 193 21.39 20.10 -8.95
N GLN A 194 21.44 18.94 -9.61
CA GLN A 194 20.95 17.69 -9.03
C GLN A 194 21.69 17.35 -7.72
N HIS A 195 23.01 17.52 -7.70
CA HIS A 195 23.81 17.30 -6.50
C HIS A 195 23.43 18.27 -5.38
N GLN A 196 23.34 19.57 -5.68
CA GLN A 196 22.93 20.59 -4.71
C GLN A 196 21.54 20.30 -4.14
N GLN A 197 20.57 19.94 -4.99
CA GLN A 197 19.22 19.58 -4.55
C GLN A 197 19.22 18.36 -3.63
N SER A 198 20.04 17.36 -3.94
CA SER A 198 20.21 16.17 -3.08
C SER A 198 20.76 16.53 -1.71
N VAL A 199 21.82 17.35 -1.66
CA VAL A 199 22.42 17.82 -0.40
C VAL A 199 21.44 18.64 0.42
N MET A 200 20.70 19.58 -0.20
CA MET A 200 19.68 20.38 0.49
C MET A 200 18.56 19.51 1.07
N ASN A 201 18.09 18.50 0.32
CA ASN A 201 17.08 17.56 0.81
C ASN A 201 17.59 16.72 1.99
N GLN A 202 18.86 16.30 1.97
CA GLN A 202 19.47 15.59 3.08
C GLN A 202 19.60 16.47 4.33
N GLN A 203 20.05 17.71 4.16
CA GLN A 203 20.13 18.69 5.25
C GLN A 203 18.75 18.97 5.86
N LYS A 204 17.71 19.11 5.03
CA LYS A 204 16.33 19.29 5.50
C LYS A 204 15.86 18.10 6.33
N LYS A 205 16.08 16.86 5.87
CA LYS A 205 15.72 15.66 6.64
C LYS A 205 16.48 15.58 7.96
N MET A 206 17.77 15.94 7.96
CA MET A 206 18.57 16.00 9.18
C MET A 206 18.03 17.04 10.17
N ALA A 207 17.67 18.23 9.70
CA ALA A 207 17.07 19.28 10.52
C ALA A 207 15.72 18.83 11.11
N GLU A 208 14.88 18.14 10.33
CA GLU A 208 13.62 17.56 10.81
C GLU A 208 13.86 16.49 11.88
N GLN A 209 14.87 15.63 11.71
CA GLN A 209 15.26 14.64 12.72
C GLN A 209 15.76 15.29 14.00
N LEU A 210 16.60 16.33 13.91
CA LEU A 210 17.07 17.10 15.07
C LEU A 210 15.90 17.78 15.80
N ALA A 211 14.96 18.37 15.06
CA ALA A 211 13.77 18.98 15.65
C ALA A 211 12.92 17.94 16.42
N ARG A 212 12.73 16.75 15.85
CA ARG A 212 12.02 15.65 16.52
C ARG A 212 12.77 15.16 17.76
N SER A 213 14.09 15.01 17.68
CA SER A 213 14.92 14.61 18.82
C SER A 213 14.86 15.65 19.95
N ASN A 214 14.95 16.94 19.62
CA ASN A 214 14.80 18.01 20.60
C ASN A 214 13.42 18.01 21.26
N ALA A 215 12.35 17.76 20.49
CA ALA A 215 11.00 17.62 21.05
C ALA A 215 10.90 16.42 22.00
N GLN A 216 11.50 15.27 21.66
CA GLN A 216 11.56 14.10 22.55
C GLN A 216 12.34 14.39 23.83
N ILE A 217 13.48 15.09 23.73
CA ILE A 217 14.26 15.50 24.91
C ILE A 217 13.43 16.42 25.81
N SER A 218 12.68 17.37 25.24
CA SER A 218 11.77 18.22 26.01
C SER A 218 10.70 17.40 26.74
N GLN A 219 10.07 16.44 26.06
CA GLN A 219 9.09 15.56 26.68
C GLN A 219 9.67 14.72 27.81
N LEU A 220 10.90 14.20 27.63
CA LEU A 220 11.60 13.46 28.69
C LEU A 220 11.91 14.35 29.89
N ARG A 221 12.30 15.62 29.68
CA ARG A 221 12.49 16.59 30.76
C ARG A 221 11.19 16.84 31.52
N ASP A 222 10.09 17.06 30.81
CA ASP A 222 8.78 17.28 31.43
C ASP A 222 8.31 16.05 32.23
N GLN A 223 8.54 14.85 31.70
CA GLN A 223 8.24 13.59 32.40
C GLN A 223 9.10 13.45 33.66
N ALA A 224 10.40 13.72 33.57
CA ALA A 224 11.30 13.69 34.73
C ALA A 224 10.87 14.69 35.81
N GLU A 225 10.43 15.89 35.44
CA GLU A 225 9.94 16.89 36.39
C GLU A 225 8.62 16.45 37.06
N ARG A 226 7.70 15.86 36.29
CA ARG A 226 6.45 15.29 36.84
C ARG A 226 6.73 14.17 37.83
N LEU A 227 7.65 13.26 37.49
CA LEU A 227 8.08 12.18 38.39
C LEU A 227 8.68 12.74 39.67
N ARG A 228 9.54 13.77 39.57
CA ARG A 228 10.15 14.42 40.74
C ARG A 228 9.10 15.06 41.65
N LYS A 229 8.11 15.77 41.09
CA LYS A 229 7.00 16.34 41.86
C LYS A 229 6.15 15.24 42.50
N GLY A 230 5.86 14.17 41.77
CA GLY A 230 5.14 13.00 42.30
C GLY A 230 5.85 12.34 43.48
N GLN A 231 7.17 12.15 43.38
CA GLN A 231 7.98 11.62 44.48
C GLN A 231 7.94 12.52 45.72
N ALA A 232 8.11 13.84 45.55
CA ALA A 232 8.02 14.78 46.67
C ALA A 232 6.65 14.74 47.37
N HIS A 233 5.56 14.58 46.62
CA HIS A 233 4.23 14.41 47.21
C HIS A 233 4.06 13.09 47.97
N LEU A 234 4.61 11.99 47.44
CA LEU A 234 4.60 10.70 48.13
C LEU A 234 5.41 10.74 49.43
N GLU A 235 6.56 11.41 49.42
CA GLU A 235 7.39 11.62 50.62
C GLU A 235 6.65 12.44 51.69
N ASP A 236 5.99 13.55 51.32
CA ASP A 236 5.17 14.34 52.26
C ASP A 236 3.99 13.53 52.81
N ALA A 237 3.31 12.77 51.96
CA ALA A 237 2.21 11.89 52.39
C ALA A 237 2.70 10.81 53.37
N ALA A 238 3.85 10.18 53.09
CA ALA A 238 4.46 9.19 53.96
C ALA A 238 4.89 9.81 55.31
N ALA A 239 5.47 11.00 55.30
CA ALA A 239 5.84 11.73 56.51
C ALA A 239 4.60 12.05 57.38
N ARG A 240 3.51 12.51 56.76
CA ARG A 240 2.25 12.76 57.47
C ARG A 240 1.64 11.48 58.06
N ALA A 241 1.66 10.39 57.30
CA ALA A 241 1.18 9.10 57.79
C ALA A 241 2.02 8.59 58.98
N ALA A 242 3.35 8.75 58.93
CA ALA A 242 4.22 8.41 60.05
C ALA A 242 3.91 9.24 61.31
N ILE A 243 3.67 10.55 61.17
CA ILE A 243 3.27 11.42 62.29
C ILE A 243 1.91 10.99 62.86
N GLN A 244 0.93 10.66 62.02
CA GLN A 244 -0.38 10.19 62.47
C GLN A 244 -0.28 8.87 63.23
N ASN A 245 0.50 7.92 62.72
CA ASN A 245 0.76 6.66 63.40
C ASN A 245 1.47 6.86 64.74
N ALA A 246 2.47 7.75 64.80
CA ALA A 246 3.14 8.09 66.05
C ALA A 246 2.15 8.66 67.08
N ARG A 247 1.27 9.58 66.67
CA ARG A 247 0.22 10.14 67.54
C ARG A 247 -0.81 9.10 67.99
N ALA A 248 -1.17 8.15 67.11
CA ALA A 248 -2.09 7.06 67.45
C ALA A 248 -1.47 6.13 68.50
N ASN A 249 -0.20 5.78 68.33
CA ASN A 249 0.55 4.97 69.29
C ASN A 249 0.71 5.68 70.63
N GLU A 250 0.94 6.99 70.64
CA GLU A 250 1.00 7.78 71.88
C GLU A 250 -0.36 7.83 72.60
N LYS A 251 -1.46 7.95 71.84
CA LYS A 251 -2.82 7.86 72.41
C LYS A 251 -3.10 6.48 72.99
N LEU A 252 -2.72 5.40 72.31
CA LEU A 252 -2.83 4.03 72.81
C LEU A 252 -2.04 3.86 74.11
N ALA A 253 -0.77 4.29 74.14
CA ALA A 253 0.06 4.22 75.33
C ALA A 253 -0.51 5.04 76.51
N ASN A 254 -1.11 6.20 76.23
CA ASN A 254 -1.80 6.98 77.26
C ASN A 254 -3.10 6.31 77.74
N MET A 255 -3.89 5.70 76.85
CA MET A 255 -5.07 4.91 77.25
C MET A 255 -4.67 3.71 78.12
N GLU A 256 -3.54 3.06 77.83
CA GLU A 256 -2.98 2.01 78.70
C GLU A 256 -2.58 2.55 80.08
N ARG A 257 -1.98 3.75 80.14
CA ARG A 257 -1.62 4.39 81.42
C ARG A 257 -2.83 4.85 82.25
N TYR A 258 -3.88 5.38 81.64
CA TYR A 258 -5.07 5.87 82.35
C TYR A 258 -6.14 4.78 82.57
N GLY A 259 -6.17 3.74 81.73
CA GLY A 259 -7.07 2.59 81.88
C GLY A 259 -6.75 1.73 83.11
N VAL A 260 -5.49 1.68 83.52
CA VAL A 260 -5.06 0.99 84.76
C VAL A 260 -5.60 1.67 86.03
N HIS A 261 -6.00 2.94 85.96
CA HIS A 261 -6.58 3.64 87.12
C HIS A 261 -8.10 3.53 87.25
N ALA A 262 -8.82 2.99 86.25
CA ALA A 262 -10.28 2.91 86.27
C ALA A 262 -10.84 1.57 86.82
N THR A 263 -9.98 0.61 87.16
CA THR A 263 -10.41 -0.75 87.59
C THR A 263 -10.08 -1.06 89.06
N ILE A 264 -9.96 -0.04 89.90
CA ILE A 264 -9.92 -0.23 91.36
C ILE A 264 -10.95 0.69 92.00
N ARG A 265 -12.20 0.23 92.07
CA ARG A 265 -13.14 0.52 93.15
C ARG A 265 -14.28 -0.48 93.16
#